data_AF-A0A7D5SBA8-F1
#
_entry.id   AF-A0A7D5SBA8-F1
#
_cell.length_a   1.000
_cell.length_b   1.000
_cell.length_c   1.000
_cell.angle_alpha   90.00
_cell.angle_beta   90.00
_cell.angle_gamma   90.00
#
_symmetry.space_group_name_H-M   'P 1'
#
loop_
_entity.id
_entity.type
_entity.pdbx_description
1 polymer ?
#
loop_
_entity_poly.entity_id
_entity_poly.type
_entity_poly.pdbx_seq_one_letter_code
_entity_poly.pdbx_strand_id
1 'polypeptide(L)'
;MPNKIVPTGKAKSMFAMHMVVFLIANAALWAYWYFVQGANDHWVYPWGIWITATWALSLIGHWASVYTSYEDHGAQDYIQQTKN
;
A
#
# COMPACT_ATOMS: atom_id res chain seq x y z
N MET A 1 25.58 -2.01 -13.00
CA MET A 1 24.12 -2.24 -12.83
C MET A 1 23.76 -1.79 -11.41
N PRO A 2 22.62 -1.14 -11.18
CA PRO A 2 22.20 -0.73 -9.85
C PRO A 2 22.10 -1.94 -8.91
N ASN A 3 22.65 -1.84 -7.70
CA ASN A 3 22.51 -2.93 -6.72
C ASN A 3 21.11 -2.92 -6.13
N LYS A 4 20.55 -4.12 -5.90
CA LYS A 4 19.25 -4.25 -5.24
C LYS A 4 19.40 -3.93 -3.75
N ILE A 5 18.53 -3.07 -3.23
CA ILE A 5 18.48 -2.76 -1.81
C ILE A 5 17.72 -3.88 -1.10
N VAL A 6 18.35 -4.52 -0.11
CA VAL A 6 17.71 -5.56 0.69
C VAL A 6 16.83 -4.89 1.75
N PRO A 7 15.51 -5.19 1.81
CA PRO A 7 14.63 -4.58 2.79
C PRO A 7 14.99 -4.98 4.22
N THR A 8 15.03 -3.96 5.10
CA THR A 8 15.25 -4.14 6.54
C THR A 8 14.07 -4.84 7.20
N GLY A 9 14.31 -5.45 8.37
CA GLY A 9 13.23 -6.06 9.16
C GLY A 9 12.12 -5.06 9.52
N LYS A 10 12.50 -3.81 9.82
CA LYS A 10 11.55 -2.72 10.09
C LYS A 10 10.68 -2.39 8.86
N ALA A 11 11.26 -2.32 7.67
CA ALA A 11 10.51 -2.07 6.44
C ALA A 11 9.47 -3.18 6.16
N LYS A 12 9.88 -4.44 6.32
CA LYS A 12 8.97 -5.61 6.19
C LYS A 12 7.84 -5.57 7.23
N SER A 13 8.17 -5.28 8.49
CA SER A 13 7.18 -5.20 9.58
C SER A 13 6.16 -4.07 9.36
N MET A 14 6.62 -2.90 8.91
CA MET A 14 5.74 -1.78 8.56
C MET A 14 4.83 -2.12 7.39
N PHE A 15 5.34 -2.76 6.34
CA PHE A 15 4.51 -3.24 5.24
C PHE A 15 3.46 -4.24 5.71
N ALA A 16 3.86 -5.23 6.52
CA ALA A 16 2.94 -6.22 7.07
C ALA A 16 1.82 -5.58 7.90
N MET A 17 2.13 -4.58 8.73
CA MET A 17 1.12 -3.82 9.48
C MET A 17 0.11 -3.15 8.54
N HIS A 18 0.57 -2.45 7.50
CA HIS A 18 -0.33 -1.81 6.52
C HIS A 18 -1.19 -2.83 5.79
N MET A 19 -0.64 -4.00 5.45
CA MET A 19 -1.40 -5.10 4.85
C MET A 19 -2.49 -5.62 5.79
N VAL A 20 -2.17 -5.85 7.07
CA VAL A 20 -3.15 -6.31 8.06
C VAL A 20 -4.27 -5.28 8.25
N VAL A 21 -3.91 -4.00 8.40
CA VAL A 21 -4.89 -2.92 8.54
C VAL A 21 -5.77 -2.81 7.28
N PHE A 22 -5.18 -2.93 6.10
CA PHE A 22 -5.92 -2.95 4.83
C PHE A 22 -6.96 -4.08 4.82
N LEU A 23 -6.57 -5.31 5.19
CA LEU A 23 -7.48 -6.46 5.19
C LEU A 23 -8.63 -6.28 6.19
N ILE A 24 -8.32 -5.88 7.42
CA ILE A 24 -9.33 -5.70 8.48
C ILE A 24 -10.30 -4.56 8.12
N ALA A 25 -9.78 -3.41 7.70
CA ALA A 25 -10.60 -2.25 7.36
C ALA A 25 -11.51 -2.54 6.16
N ASN A 26 -11.01 -3.21 5.12
CA ASN A 26 -11.83 -3.58 3.97
C ASN A 26 -12.85 -4.65 4.33
N ALA A 27 -12.48 -5.67 5.12
CA ALA A 27 -13.45 -6.65 5.59
C ALA A 27 -14.60 -6.00 6.36
N ALA A 28 -14.30 -5.05 7.26
CA ALA A 28 -15.31 -4.28 7.99
C ALA A 28 -16.18 -3.41 7.06
N LEU A 29 -15.56 -2.70 6.10
CA LEU A 29 -16.26 -1.87 5.11
C LEU A 29 -17.25 -2.69 4.29
N TRP A 30 -16.81 -3.83 3.76
CA TRP A 30 -17.64 -4.71 2.95
C TRP A 30 -18.69 -5.44 3.78
N ALA A 31 -18.39 -5.81 5.03
CA ALA A 31 -19.39 -6.34 5.95
C ALA A 31 -20.48 -5.30 6.27
N TYR A 32 -20.11 -4.05 6.48
CA TYR A 32 -21.07 -2.96 6.68
C TYR A 32 -21.95 -2.77 5.43
N TRP A 33 -21.34 -2.69 4.25
CA TRP A 33 -22.10 -2.59 3.00
C TRP A 33 -23.05 -3.79 2.80
N TYR A 34 -22.59 -5.00 3.08
CA TYR A 34 -23.37 -6.22 2.87
C TYR A 34 -24.51 -6.38 3.87
N PHE A 35 -24.23 -6.30 5.17
CA PHE A 35 -25.21 -6.59 6.23
C PHE A 35 -26.00 -5.36 6.68
N VAL A 36 -25.38 -4.18 6.74
CA VAL A 36 -26.01 -2.98 7.33
C VAL A 36 -26.72 -2.15 6.28
N GLN A 37 -26.13 -2.00 5.09
CA GLN A 37 -26.82 -1.32 3.99
C GLN A 37 -27.81 -2.24 3.25
N GLY A 38 -27.83 -3.54 3.57
CA GLY A 38 -28.81 -4.49 3.02
C GLY A 38 -28.48 -4.99 1.62
N ALA A 39 -27.21 -4.93 1.20
CA ALA A 39 -26.79 -5.42 -0.12
C ALA A 39 -26.95 -6.95 -0.28
N ASN A 40 -27.20 -7.67 0.82
CA ASN A 40 -27.63 -9.06 0.84
C ASN A 40 -29.06 -9.27 0.32
N ASP A 41 -29.93 -8.27 0.43
CA ASP A 41 -31.37 -8.39 0.15
C ASP A 41 -31.82 -7.60 -1.08
N HIS A 42 -31.16 -6.48 -1.38
CA HIS A 42 -31.49 -5.63 -2.52
C HIS A 42 -30.25 -5.00 -3.15
N TRP A 43 -30.41 -4.40 -4.33
CA TRP A 43 -29.31 -3.74 -5.00
C TRP A 43 -28.89 -2.47 -4.24
N VAL A 44 -27.67 -2.49 -3.75
CA VAL A 44 -27.00 -1.33 -3.15
C VAL A 44 -25.74 -1.06 -3.96
N TYR A 45 -25.51 0.21 -4.34
CA TYR A 45 -24.30 0.56 -5.08
C TYR A 45 -23.04 0.26 -4.24
N PRO A 46 -22.07 -0.51 -4.76
CA PRO A 46 -20.87 -0.93 -4.01
C PRO A 46 -19.81 0.18 -3.95
N TRP A 47 -20.16 1.31 -3.33
CA TRP A 47 -19.31 2.51 -3.25
C TRP A 47 -17.94 2.25 -2.60
N GLY A 48 -17.85 1.25 -1.70
CA GLY A 48 -16.62 0.84 -1.05
C GLY A 48 -15.53 0.34 -2.02
N ILE A 49 -15.89 0.03 -3.27
CA ILE A 49 -14.94 -0.41 -4.30
C ILE A 49 -13.88 0.65 -4.61
N TRP A 50 -14.24 1.94 -4.62
CA TRP A 50 -13.31 3.02 -4.93
C TRP A 50 -12.26 3.17 -3.83
N ILE A 51 -12.69 3.08 -2.57
CA ILE A 51 -11.80 3.13 -1.40
C ILE A 51 -10.88 1.90 -1.41
N THR A 52 -11.44 0.71 -1.61
CA THR A 52 -10.69 -0.54 -1.72
C THR A 52 -9.61 -0.43 -2.79
N ALA A 53 -9.97 0.04 -3.99
CA ALA A 53 -9.07 0.16 -5.12
C ALA A 53 -7.93 1.15 -4.87
N THR A 54 -8.24 2.36 -4.36
CA THR A 54 -7.21 3.35 -4.05
C THR A 54 -6.25 2.86 -2.98
N TRP A 55 -6.76 2.26 -1.89
CA TRP A 55 -5.91 1.70 -0.84
C TRP A 55 -5.10 0.49 -1.30
N ALA A 56 -5.68 -0.36 -2.15
CA ALA A 56 -4.96 -1.49 -2.73
C ALA A 56 -3.78 -1.01 -3.59
N LEU A 57 -3.99 0.04 -4.39
CA LEU A 57 -2.93 0.65 -5.18
C LEU A 57 -1.82 1.22 -4.29
N SER A 58 -2.16 1.89 -3.19
CA SER A 58 -1.17 2.37 -2.21
C SER A 58 -0.40 1.21 -1.55
N LEU A 59 -1.07 0.10 -1.23
CA LEU A 59 -0.44 -1.08 -0.65
C LEU A 59 0.53 -1.74 -1.66
N ILE A 60 0.15 -1.84 -2.93
CA ILE A 60 1.02 -2.31 -4.01
C ILE A 60 2.23 -1.38 -4.17
N GLY A 61 2.02 -0.06 -4.13
CA GLY A 61 3.11 0.92 -4.15
C GLY A 61 4.08 0.77 -2.97
N HIS A 62 3.56 0.52 -1.76
CA HIS A 62 4.38 0.24 -0.59
C HIS A 62 5.12 -1.09 -0.71
N TRP A 63 4.48 -2.13 -1.27
CA TRP A 63 5.18 -3.38 -1.56
C TRP A 63 6.33 -3.17 -2.54
N ALA A 64 6.11 -2.42 -3.63
CA ALA A 64 7.15 -2.09 -4.59
C ALA A 64 8.31 -1.32 -3.93
N SER A 65 8.01 -0.30 -3.10
CA SER A 65 9.06 0.46 -2.41
C SER A 65 9.86 -0.36 -1.39
N VAL A 66 9.34 -1.49 -0.91
CA VAL A 66 10.06 -2.40 0.00
C VAL A 66 10.86 -3.45 -0.76
N TYR A 67 10.30 -4.04 -1.82
CA TYR A 67 10.87 -5.24 -2.44
C TYR A 67 11.53 -5.01 -3.81
N THR A 68 11.30 -3.84 -4.43
CA THR A 68 11.79 -3.52 -5.77
C THR A 68 12.66 -2.26 -5.82
N SER A 69 13.21 -1.83 -4.69
CA SER A 69 14.14 -0.69 -4.64
C SER A 69 15.58 -1.08 -5.00
N TYR A 70 16.25 -0.17 -5.70
CA TYR A 70 17.63 -0.27 -6.14
C TYR A 70 18.38 1.00 -5.76
N GLU A 71 19.72 0.90 -5.67
CA GLU A 71 20.57 2.08 -5.47
C GLU A 71 20.40 3.09 -6.60
N ASP A 72 20.29 4.36 -6.25
CA ASP A 72 20.24 5.47 -7.20
C ASP A 72 21.46 6.39 -6.99
N HIS A 73 22.47 6.22 -7.84
CA HIS A 73 23.69 7.03 -7.80
C HIS A 73 23.41 8.50 -8.18
N GLY A 74 22.45 8.75 -9.06
CA GLY A 74 22.10 10.12 -9.48
C GLY A 74 21.53 10.94 -8.33
N ALA A 75 20.75 10.30 -7.44
CA ALA A 75 20.28 10.94 -6.22
C ALA A 75 21.43 11.32 -5.28
N GLN A 76 22.49 10.50 -5.17
CA GLN A 76 23.65 10.82 -4.35
C GLN A 76 24.46 11.99 -4.93
N ASP A 77 24.67 11.99 -6.25
CA ASP A 77 25.38 13.06 -6.94
C ASP A 77 24.68 14.41 -6.77
N TYR A 78 23.34 14.44 -6.86
CA TYR A 78 22.53 15.62 -6.58
C TYR A 78 22.71 16.12 -5.13
N ILE A 79 22.65 15.21 -4.14
CA ILE A 79 22.86 15.55 -2.73
C ILE A 79 24.27 16.10 -2.50
N GLN A 80 25.27 15.62 -3.24
CA GLN A 80 26.64 16.12 -3.14
C GLN A 80 26.77 17.53 -3.73
N GLN A 81 26.15 17.78 -4.89
CA GLN A 81 26.15 19.09 -5.55
C GLN A 81 25.48 20.18 -4.70
N THR A 82 24.40 19.85 -3.98
CA THR A 82 23.69 20.80 -3.09
C THR A 82 24.44 21.18 -1.82
N LYS A 83 25.52 20.46 -1.48
CA LYS A 83 26.36 20.74 -0.30
C LYS A 83 27.61 21.56 -0.62
N ASN A 84 27.91 21.77 -1.90
CA ASN A 84 29.03 22.59 -2.39
C ASN A 84 28.52 23.97 -2.82
#